data_AF-A0A7C7Q5V6-F1
#
_entry.id   AF-A0A7C7Q5V6-F1
#
_cell.length_a   1.000
_cell.length_b   1.000
_cell.length_c   1.000
_cell.angle_alpha   90.00
_cell.angle_beta   90.00
_cell.angle_gamma   90.00
#
_symmetry.space_group_name_H-M   'P 1'
#
loop_
_entity.id
_entity.type
_entity.pdbx_description
1 polymer ?
#
loop_
_entity_poly.entity_id
_entity_poly.type
_entity_poly.pdbx_seq_one_letter_code
_entity_poly.pdbx_strand_id
1 'polypeptide(L)'
;FDGGDVSGIGGVELLRTADDRLGLCQAVAKPLPDPRNQDLITHDWLTLFRQRIYAIGAGFEDLNDHEQLRLDAALQSAVGVLKPMGSAPTLCRLEAVAVQLRSVQRPTNGV
;
A
#
# COMPACT_ATOMS: atom_id res chain seq x y z
N PHE A 1 21.47 -22.99 12.68
CA PHE A 1 21.11 -21.84 11.83
C PHE A 1 19.94 -22.29 10.98
N ASP A 2 18.86 -21.53 11.02
CA ASP A 2 17.49 -21.85 10.58
C ASP A 2 17.08 -21.08 9.30
N GLY A 3 18.02 -20.35 8.69
CA GLY A 3 17.82 -19.67 7.40
C GLY A 3 17.14 -18.31 7.49
N GLY A 4 16.47 -17.99 8.61
CA GLY A 4 15.74 -16.74 8.80
C GLY A 4 14.50 -16.62 7.91
N ASP A 5 13.92 -15.42 7.84
CA ASP A 5 12.78 -15.14 6.97
C ASP A 5 13.26 -14.94 5.53
N VAL A 6 13.09 -15.97 4.70
CA VAL A 6 13.57 -15.99 3.30
C VAL A 6 12.47 -15.49 2.39
N SER A 7 12.59 -14.24 1.93
CA SER A 7 11.66 -13.65 0.97
C SER A 7 12.01 -14.02 -0.47
N GLY A 8 10.99 -14.35 -1.26
CA GLY A 8 11.10 -14.58 -2.71
C GLY A 8 11.06 -13.31 -3.55
N ILE A 9 10.86 -12.13 -2.95
CA ILE A 9 10.54 -10.89 -3.67
C ILE A 9 11.49 -9.74 -3.34
N GLY A 10 12.75 -10.05 -2.99
CA GLY A 10 13.76 -9.05 -2.61
C GLY A 10 14.00 -7.91 -3.61
N GLY A 11 13.63 -8.09 -4.89
CA GLY A 11 13.67 -7.03 -5.90
C GLY A 11 12.79 -5.81 -5.59
N VAL A 12 11.85 -5.93 -4.65
CA VAL A 12 10.96 -4.84 -4.21
C VAL A 12 11.72 -3.65 -3.59
N GLU A 13 12.94 -3.86 -3.07
CA GLU A 13 13.81 -2.76 -2.60
C GLU A 13 14.25 -1.83 -3.74
N LEU A 14 14.28 -2.31 -4.99
CA LEU A 14 14.52 -1.45 -6.15
C LEU A 14 13.33 -0.53 -6.41
N LEU A 15 12.10 -1.02 -6.18
CA LEU A 15 10.88 -0.19 -6.26
C LEU A 15 10.89 0.88 -5.18
N ARG A 16 11.27 0.53 -3.94
CA ARG A 16 11.50 1.51 -2.87
C ARG A 16 12.53 2.55 -3.28
N THR A 17 13.70 2.12 -3.75
CA THR A 17 14.77 3.05 -4.14
C THR A 17 14.32 4.01 -5.24
N ALA A 18 13.52 3.52 -6.20
CA ALA A 18 12.93 4.36 -7.23
C ALA A 18 11.87 5.32 -6.67
N ASP A 19 10.97 4.85 -5.81
CA ASP A 19 9.95 5.68 -5.16
C ASP A 19 10.58 6.76 -4.28
N ASP A 20 11.59 6.44 -3.47
CA ASP A 20 12.26 7.41 -2.59
C ASP A 20 13.00 8.49 -3.41
N ARG A 21 13.47 8.17 -4.62
CA ARG A 21 14.10 9.15 -5.54
C ARG A 21 13.08 10.04 -6.24
N LEU A 22 11.92 9.50 -6.61
CA LEU A 22 10.92 10.18 -7.43
C LEU A 22 9.78 10.80 -6.62
N GLY A 23 9.56 10.32 -5.39
CA GLY A 23 8.47 10.73 -4.50
C GLY A 23 7.08 10.35 -5.00
N LEU A 24 6.93 9.34 -5.86
CA LEU A 24 5.66 9.07 -6.57
C LEU A 24 4.53 8.68 -5.61
N CYS A 25 4.78 7.72 -4.71
CA CYS A 25 3.76 7.28 -3.76
C CYS A 25 3.34 8.41 -2.84
N GLN A 26 4.29 9.24 -2.37
CA GLN A 26 3.97 10.40 -1.55
C GLN A 26 3.16 11.45 -2.33
N ALA A 27 3.54 11.74 -3.57
CA ALA A 27 2.85 12.71 -4.42
C ALA A 27 1.41 12.30 -4.71
N VAL A 28 1.15 11.00 -4.91
CA VAL A 28 -0.20 10.46 -5.14
C VAL A 28 -1.00 10.30 -3.85
N ALA A 29 -0.38 9.86 -2.75
CA ALA A 29 -1.06 9.65 -1.48
C ALA A 29 -1.46 10.97 -0.81
N LYS A 30 -0.66 12.04 -0.94
CA LYS A 30 -0.89 13.34 -0.30
C LYS A 30 -2.27 13.98 -0.59
N PRO A 31 -2.78 14.01 -1.84
CA PRO A 31 -4.10 14.56 -2.12
C PRO A 31 -5.27 13.62 -1.78
N LEU A 32 -5.01 12.36 -1.44
CA LEU A 32 -6.07 11.41 -1.08
C LEU A 32 -6.44 11.60 0.41
N PRO A 33 -7.70 11.89 0.75
CA PRO A 33 -8.13 11.93 2.13
C PRO A 33 -8.07 10.53 2.73
N ASP A 34 -7.68 10.44 4.00
CA ASP A 34 -7.86 9.24 4.81
C ASP A 34 -9.15 9.38 5.64
N PRO A 35 -10.27 8.75 5.23
CA PRO A 35 -11.55 8.89 5.93
C PRO A 35 -11.64 8.03 7.20
N ARG A 36 -10.58 7.28 7.53
CA ARG A 36 -10.57 6.40 8.71
C ARG A 36 -10.40 7.25 9.97
N ASN A 37 -11.02 6.80 11.07
CA ASN A 37 -10.80 7.40 12.37
C ASN A 37 -9.35 7.18 12.82
N GLN A 38 -8.58 8.26 12.96
CA GLN A 38 -7.16 8.23 13.25
C GLN A 38 -6.84 7.62 14.63
N ASP A 39 -7.79 7.66 15.58
CA ASP A 39 -7.61 7.05 16.90
C ASP A 39 -7.73 5.51 16.88
N LEU A 40 -8.22 4.94 15.77
CA LEU A 40 -8.52 3.51 15.63
C LEU A 40 -7.64 2.80 14.59
N ILE A 41 -6.69 3.49 13.96
CA ILE A 41 -5.83 2.90 12.93
C ILE A 41 -4.44 2.54 13.48
N THR A 42 -3.87 1.47 12.92
CA THR A 42 -2.52 0.99 13.21
C THR A 42 -1.54 1.19 12.04
N HIS A 43 -2.06 1.44 10.85
CA HIS A 43 -1.29 1.60 9.61
C HIS A 43 -1.57 2.98 9.01
N ASP A 44 -0.50 3.76 8.79
CA ASP A 44 -0.63 5.05 8.13
C ASP A 44 -1.01 4.88 6.65
N TRP A 45 -1.57 5.95 6.10
CA TRP A 45 -2.10 5.97 4.75
C TRP A 45 -1.03 5.73 3.67
N LEU A 46 0.14 6.34 3.81
CA LEU A 46 1.24 6.20 2.85
C LEU A 46 1.85 4.79 2.89
N THR A 47 1.98 4.19 4.08
CA THR A 47 2.42 2.80 4.24
C THR A 47 1.49 1.82 3.54
N LEU A 48 0.17 1.97 3.71
CA LEU A 48 -0.79 1.11 3.01
C LEU A 48 -0.72 1.31 1.49
N PHE A 49 -0.55 2.56 1.05
CA PHE A 49 -0.40 2.88 -0.36
C PHE A 49 0.87 2.25 -0.97
N ARG A 50 2.02 2.40 -0.29
CA ARG A 50 3.30 1.80 -0.70
C ARG A 50 3.22 0.27 -0.71
N GLN A 51 2.68 -0.34 0.34
CA GLN A 51 2.45 -1.79 0.40
C GLN A 51 1.70 -2.25 -0.86
N ARG A 52 0.64 -1.52 -1.23
CA ARG A 52 -0.18 -1.91 -2.38
C ARG A 52 0.55 -1.76 -3.70
N ILE A 53 1.17 -0.61 -3.96
CA ILE A 53 1.89 -0.34 -5.20
C ILE A 53 3.08 -1.28 -5.38
N TYR A 54 3.84 -1.53 -4.32
CA TYR A 54 5.01 -2.41 -4.37
C TYR A 54 4.61 -3.86 -4.60
N ALA A 55 3.53 -4.35 -3.97
CA ALA A 55 3.01 -5.69 -4.22
C ALA A 55 2.57 -5.87 -5.67
N ILE A 56 1.84 -4.89 -6.25
CA ILE A 56 1.46 -4.91 -7.67
C ILE A 56 2.72 -4.95 -8.55
N GLY A 57 3.71 -4.11 -8.27
CA GLY A 57 4.98 -4.09 -9.01
C GLY A 57 5.80 -5.39 -8.87
N ALA A 58 5.60 -6.14 -7.79
CA ALA A 58 6.19 -7.45 -7.57
C ALA A 58 5.35 -8.62 -8.13
N GLY A 59 4.19 -8.35 -8.75
CA GLY A 59 3.33 -9.36 -9.38
C GLY A 59 2.17 -9.87 -8.52
N PHE A 60 1.92 -9.29 -7.35
CA PHE A 60 0.86 -9.67 -6.40
C PHE A 60 -0.32 -8.69 -6.48
N GLU A 61 -1.03 -8.75 -7.59
CA GLU A 61 -2.18 -7.88 -7.86
C GLU A 61 -3.43 -8.28 -7.08
N ASP A 62 -3.61 -9.58 -6.78
CA ASP A 62 -4.77 -10.04 -6.03
C ASP A 62 -4.64 -9.72 -4.54
N LEU A 63 -5.73 -9.23 -3.95
CA LEU A 63 -5.73 -8.85 -2.53
C LEU A 63 -5.67 -10.06 -1.58
N ASN A 64 -6.04 -11.26 -2.02
CA ASN A 64 -5.98 -12.47 -1.20
C ASN A 64 -4.53 -12.85 -0.80
N ASP A 65 -3.54 -12.56 -1.65
CA ASP A 65 -2.12 -12.78 -1.37
C ASP A 65 -1.63 -11.97 -0.17
N HIS A 66 -2.29 -10.84 0.13
CA HIS A 66 -1.89 -9.92 1.19
C HIS A 66 -2.09 -10.46 2.60
N GLU A 67 -2.79 -11.58 2.78
CA GLU A 67 -2.81 -12.25 4.09
C GLU A 67 -1.46 -12.85 4.44
N GLN A 68 -0.73 -13.36 3.45
CA GLN A 68 0.64 -13.87 3.64
C GLN A 68 1.67 -12.77 3.41
N LEU A 69 1.51 -11.97 2.34
CA LEU A 69 2.46 -10.94 1.93
C LEU A 69 2.66 -9.85 2.99
N ARG A 70 1.67 -9.62 3.86
CA ARG A 70 1.80 -8.69 5.00
C ARG A 70 2.90 -9.07 5.99
N LEU A 71 3.35 -10.33 5.96
CA LEU A 71 4.41 -10.87 6.81
C LEU A 71 5.77 -10.94 6.09
N ASP A 72 5.82 -10.72 4.78
CA ASP A 72 7.06 -10.83 4.01
C ASP A 72 8.08 -9.76 4.43
N ALA A 73 9.26 -10.21 4.87
CA ALA A 73 10.31 -9.34 5.39
C ALA A 73 10.85 -8.34 4.36
N ALA A 74 10.95 -8.72 3.07
CA ALA A 74 11.46 -7.81 2.04
C ALA A 74 10.45 -6.70 1.74
N LEU A 75 9.15 -7.04 1.66
CA LEU A 75 8.11 -6.03 1.46
C LEU A 75 7.96 -5.12 2.69
N GLN A 76 8.01 -5.67 3.91
CA GLN A 76 8.02 -4.88 5.15
C GLN A 76 9.20 -3.90 5.19
N SER A 77 10.40 -4.38 4.88
CA SER A 77 11.61 -3.56 4.77
C SER A 77 11.44 -2.45 3.73
N ALA A 78 10.93 -2.80 2.55
CA ALA A 78 10.77 -1.86 1.44
C ALA A 78 9.76 -0.75 1.76
N VAL A 79 8.66 -1.10 2.42
CA VAL A 79 7.64 -0.16 2.89
C VAL A 79 8.15 0.68 4.07
N GLY A 80 9.11 0.15 4.85
CA GLY A 80 9.73 0.84 5.99
C GLY A 80 9.05 0.54 7.33
N VAL A 81 8.49 -0.67 7.50
CA VAL A 81 7.84 -1.10 8.74
C VAL A 81 8.47 -2.37 9.28
N LEU A 82 8.43 -2.55 10.60
CA LEU A 82 8.94 -3.74 11.31
C LEU A 82 7.81 -4.54 11.97
N LYS A 83 6.59 -4.41 11.46
CA LYS A 83 5.38 -5.03 11.99
C LYS A 83 4.55 -5.55 10.82
N PRO A 84 3.65 -6.54 11.06
CA PRO A 84 2.73 -7.01 10.04
C PRO A 84 2.02 -5.83 9.37
N MET A 85 2.00 -5.83 8.03
CA MET A 85 1.36 -4.78 7.25
C MET A 85 -0.17 -4.93 7.24
N GLY A 86 -0.86 -4.08 6.49
CA GLY A 86 -2.31 -4.14 6.35
C GLY A 86 -2.75 -5.46 5.74
N SER A 87 -3.81 -6.05 6.28
CA SER A 87 -4.46 -7.23 5.72
C SER A 87 -5.29 -6.89 4.47
N ALA A 88 -5.75 -7.92 3.75
CA ALA A 88 -6.58 -7.76 2.56
C ALA A 88 -7.81 -6.84 2.76
N PRO A 89 -8.60 -6.94 3.86
CA PRO A 89 -9.71 -6.01 4.10
C PRO A 89 -9.27 -4.56 4.34
N THR A 90 -8.06 -4.35 4.88
CA THR A 90 -7.52 -3.01 5.12
C THR A 90 -7.15 -2.33 3.81
N LEU A 91 -6.54 -3.07 2.90
CA LEU A 91 -6.21 -2.60 1.55
C LEU A 91 -7.43 -2.45 0.65
N CYS A 92 -8.42 -3.34 0.76
CA CYS A 92 -9.69 -3.18 0.06
C CYS A 92 -10.39 -1.86 0.41
N ARG A 93 -10.38 -1.48 1.71
CA ARG A 93 -10.90 -0.18 2.15
C ARG A 93 -10.09 0.99 1.59
N LEU A 94 -8.75 0.89 1.53
CA LEU A 94 -7.88 1.89 0.89
C LEU A 94 -8.32 2.12 -0.57
N GLU A 95 -8.46 1.05 -1.36
CA GLU A 95 -8.85 1.14 -2.77
C GLU A 95 -10.24 1.75 -2.97
N ALA A 96 -11.18 1.44 -2.08
CA ALA A 96 -12.53 1.99 -2.11
C ALA A 96 -12.54 3.53 -2.01
N VAL A 97 -11.62 4.13 -1.23
CA VAL A 97 -11.51 5.59 -1.12
C VAL A 97 -11.14 6.23 -2.45
N ALA A 98 -10.18 5.65 -3.18
CA ALA A 98 -9.76 6.17 -4.48
C ALA A 98 -10.89 6.11 -5.53
N VAL A 99 -11.74 5.07 -5.46
CA VAL A 99 -12.91 4.94 -6.33
C VAL A 99 -13.98 5.99 -5.99
N GLN A 100 -14.22 6.25 -4.70
CA GLN A 100 -15.22 7.22 -4.24
C GLN A 100 -14.86 8.66 -4.59
N LEU A 101 -13.57 9.04 -4.59
CA LEU A 101 -13.17 10.38 -5.06
C LEU A 101 -13.51 10.62 -6.54
N ARG A 102 -13.54 9.55 -7.33
CA ARG A 102 -13.90 9.60 -8.76
C ARG A 102 -15.37 9.90 -8.98
N SER A 103 -16.26 9.51 -8.06
CA SER A 103 -17.70 9.82 -8.16
C SER A 103 -18.01 11.25 -7.71
N VAL A 104 -17.23 11.82 -6.80
CA VAL A 104 -17.38 13.21 -6.33
C VAL A 104 -16.91 14.23 -7.37
N GLN A 105 -15.97 13.86 -8.25
CA GLN A 105 -15.40 14.77 -9.27
C GLN A 105 -16.12 14.76 -10.63
N ARG A 106 -17.23 14.02 -10.82
CA ARG A 106 -18.05 14.24 -12.02
C ARG A 106 -18.74 15.59 -11.89
N PRO A 107 -18.51 16.56 -12.80
CA PRO A 107 -19.38 17.71 -12.85
C PRO A 107 -20.80 17.19 -13.08
N THR A 108 -21.73 17.56 -12.20
CA THR A 108 -23.15 17.53 -12.52
C THR A 108 -23.33 18.51 -13.68
N ASN A 109 -23.17 18.04 -14.92
CA ASN A 109 -23.63 18.75 -16.09
C ASN A 109 -25.16 18.75 -16.03
N GLY A 110 -25.69 19.69 -15.25
CA GLY A 110 -27.05 20.13 -15.34
C GLY A 110 -27.16 21.10 -16.51
N VAL A 111 -27.56 20.56 -17.66
CA VAL A 111 -28.39 21.25 -18.66
C VAL A 111 -29.48 20.28 -19.05
#